data_AF-A0A8J3RCD4-F1
#
_entry.id   AF-A0A8J3RCD4-F1
#
_cell.length_a   1.000
_cell.length_b   1.000
_cell.length_c   1.000
_cell.angle_alpha   90.00
_cell.angle_beta   90.00
_cell.angle_gamma   90.00
#
_symmetry.space_group_name_H-M   'P 1'
#
loop_
_entity.id
_entity.type
_entity.pdbx_description
1 polymer ?
#
loop_
_entity_poly.entity_id
_entity_poly.type
_entity_poly.pdbx_seq_one_letter_code
_entity_poly.pdbx_strand_id
1 'polypeptide(L)'
;MTTHRLRFKVTRERAIDTGAIIWGAVPIDAPIAGGVSGETLAELREEVEAVKHFILDLPSDVPVAVEYVFELLGVPTKELTTYRETISHLSRQLREAGLSDEDSAALLGTPGALAQSLPPLGAFSEAGVPERGCRWW
;
A
#
# COMPACT_ATOMS: atom_id res chain seq x y z
N MET A 1 7.56 9.18 -26.58
CA MET A 1 6.78 8.07 -26.01
C MET A 1 5.59 8.66 -25.30
N THR A 2 4.38 8.20 -25.61
CA THR A 2 3.15 8.68 -24.97
C THR A 2 2.89 7.82 -23.75
N THR A 3 2.89 8.42 -22.55
CA THR A 3 2.56 7.70 -21.32
C THR A 3 1.06 7.74 -21.11
N HIS A 4 0.43 6.57 -21.06
CA HIS A 4 -1.00 6.45 -20.76
C HIS A 4 -1.23 6.65 -19.26
N ARG A 5 -2.38 7.19 -18.90
CA ARG A 5 -2.75 7.47 -17.50
C ARG A 5 -4.05 6.77 -17.16
N LEU A 6 -4.08 6.12 -15.99
CA LEU A 6 -5.27 5.47 -15.45
C LEU A 6 -5.45 5.89 -14.00
N ARG A 7 -6.64 6.39 -13.66
CA ARG A 7 -6.99 6.80 -12.29
C ARG A 7 -7.87 5.77 -11.64
N PHE A 8 -7.56 5.42 -10.40
CA PHE A 8 -8.38 4.56 -9.56
C PHE A 8 -8.88 5.31 -8.34
N LYS A 9 -10.17 5.14 -8.06
CA LYS A 9 -10.78 5.49 -6.79
C LYS A 9 -10.53 4.35 -5.81
N VAL A 10 -9.83 4.63 -4.73
CA VAL A 10 -9.50 3.66 -3.69
C VAL A 10 -10.40 3.87 -2.49
N THR A 11 -11.15 2.85 -2.10
CA THR A 11 -11.97 2.84 -0.89
C THR A 11 -11.43 1.85 0.12
N ARG A 12 -11.79 2.07 1.39
CA ARG A 12 -11.51 1.15 2.49
C ARG A 12 -12.84 0.76 3.11
N GLU A 13 -13.19 -0.51 2.98
CA GLU A 13 -14.50 -1.03 3.37
C GLU A 13 -14.34 -2.22 4.31
N ARG A 14 -15.43 -2.56 4.99
CA ARG A 14 -15.48 -3.74 5.85
C ARG A 14 -16.29 -4.82 5.16
N ALA A 15 -15.66 -5.95 4.89
CA ALA A 15 -16.31 -7.12 4.33
C ALA A 15 -17.48 -7.55 5.23
N ILE A 16 -18.64 -7.79 4.63
CA ILE A 16 -19.88 -8.09 5.37
C ILE A 16 -19.84 -9.50 5.96
N ASP A 17 -19.21 -10.42 5.25
CA ASP A 17 -19.12 -11.85 5.55
C ASP A 17 -18.07 -12.16 6.63
N THR A 18 -16.89 -11.55 6.54
CA THR A 18 -15.75 -11.85 7.42
C THR A 18 -15.50 -10.75 8.45
N GLY A 19 -16.07 -9.57 8.26
CA GLY A 19 -15.76 -8.39 9.07
C GLY A 19 -14.33 -7.86 8.86
N ALA A 20 -13.58 -8.42 7.91
CA ALA A 20 -12.23 -8.01 7.56
C ALA A 20 -12.25 -6.63 6.87
N ILE A 21 -11.12 -5.92 6.97
CA ILE A 21 -10.95 -4.65 6.28
C ILE A 21 -10.41 -4.97 4.89
N ILE A 22 -11.11 -4.53 3.86
CA ILE A 22 -10.74 -4.72 2.46
C ILE A 22 -10.51 -3.36 1.82
N TRP A 23 -9.48 -3.30 1.00
CA TRP A 23 -9.22 -2.18 0.12
C TRP A 23 -9.79 -2.49 -1.25
N GLY A 24 -10.56 -1.55 -1.82
CA GLY A 24 -11.10 -1.66 -3.18
C GLY A 24 -10.53 -0.56 -4.06
N ALA A 25 -10.30 -0.86 -5.34
CA ALA A 25 -9.90 0.10 -6.36
C ALA A 25 -10.79 -0.03 -7.58
N VAL A 26 -11.48 1.05 -7.95
CA VAL A 26 -12.34 1.11 -9.13
C VAL A 26 -11.79 2.15 -10.11
N PRO A 27 -11.60 1.82 -11.39
CA PRO A 27 -11.11 2.80 -12.36
C PRO A 27 -12.14 3.91 -12.59
N ILE A 28 -11.66 5.16 -12.67
CA ILE A 28 -12.51 6.36 -12.84
C ILE A 28 -12.77 6.65 -14.32
N ASP A 29 -11.76 6.45 -15.16
CA ASP A 29 -11.76 6.86 -16.57
C ASP A 29 -11.75 5.67 -17.54
N ALA A 30 -12.22 4.50 -17.11
CA ALA A 30 -12.20 3.28 -17.92
C ALA A 30 -13.61 2.82 -18.30
N PRO A 31 -13.76 2.13 -19.44
CA PRO A 31 -15.05 1.60 -19.89
C PRO A 31 -15.54 0.41 -19.04
N ILE A 32 -14.71 -0.15 -18.16
CA ILE A 32 -15.08 -1.26 -17.30
C ILE A 32 -15.59 -0.77 -15.93
N ALA A 33 -16.68 -1.36 -15.46
CA ALA A 33 -17.23 -1.11 -14.12
C ALA A 33 -16.66 -2.05 -13.04
N GLY A 34 -15.74 -2.95 -13.42
CA GLY A 34 -15.07 -3.88 -12.50
C GLY A 34 -13.89 -3.22 -11.81
N GLY A 35 -13.76 -3.46 -10.50
CA GLY A 35 -12.62 -3.06 -9.69
C GLY A 35 -11.80 -4.26 -9.24
N VAL A 36 -10.67 -3.98 -8.60
CA VAL A 36 -9.86 -4.98 -7.88
C VAL A 36 -9.92 -4.71 -6.39
N SER A 37 -9.61 -5.73 -5.59
CA SER A 37 -9.59 -5.63 -4.13
C SER A 37 -8.44 -6.40 -3.54
N GLY A 38 -7.94 -5.95 -2.38
CA GLY A 38 -6.93 -6.65 -1.60
C GLY A 38 -7.17 -6.45 -0.10
N GLU A 39 -6.63 -7.35 0.73
CA GLU A 39 -6.69 -7.22 2.19
C GLU A 39 -5.72 -6.13 2.67
N THR A 40 -4.66 -5.91 1.90
CA THR A 40 -3.69 -4.83 2.13
C THR A 40 -3.60 -3.86 0.94
N LEU A 41 -3.08 -2.65 1.19
CA LEU A 41 -2.77 -1.70 0.11
C LEU A 41 -1.66 -2.20 -0.82
N ALA A 42 -0.78 -3.08 -0.34
CA ALA A 42 0.27 -3.67 -1.16
C ALA A 42 -0.35 -4.64 -2.18
N GLU A 43 -1.18 -5.57 -1.72
CA GLU A 43 -1.94 -6.47 -2.59
C GLU A 43 -2.79 -5.69 -3.59
N LEU A 44 -3.52 -4.65 -3.14
CA LEU A 44 -4.32 -3.83 -4.05
C LEU A 44 -3.48 -3.22 -5.18
N ARG A 45 -2.25 -2.78 -4.89
CA ARG A 45 -1.35 -2.22 -5.91
C ARG A 45 -0.87 -3.28 -6.87
N GLU A 46 -0.56 -4.48 -6.39
CA GLU A 46 -0.19 -5.61 -7.25
C GLU A 46 -1.33 -5.99 -8.19
N GLU A 47 -2.55 -6.06 -7.66
CA GLU A 47 -3.74 -6.32 -8.46
C GLU A 47 -3.98 -5.22 -9.51
N VAL A 48 -3.85 -3.94 -9.14
CA VAL A 48 -3.97 -2.83 -10.09
C VAL A 48 -2.90 -2.88 -11.18
N GLU A 49 -1.66 -3.18 -10.81
CA GLU A 49 -0.56 -3.34 -11.77
C GLU A 49 -0.78 -4.52 -12.73
N ALA A 50 -1.39 -5.61 -12.25
CA ALA A 50 -1.74 -6.76 -13.08
C ALA A 50 -2.84 -6.44 -14.11
N VAL A 51 -3.78 -5.55 -13.78
CA VAL A 51 -4.93 -5.26 -14.66
C VAL A 51 -4.79 -3.97 -15.49
N LYS A 52 -3.89 -3.03 -15.16
CA LYS A 52 -3.87 -1.70 -15.79
C LYS A 52 -3.77 -1.70 -17.33
N HIS A 53 -3.03 -2.65 -17.90
CA HIS A 53 -2.88 -2.80 -19.35
C HIS A 53 -4.14 -3.39 -19.99
N PHE A 54 -4.74 -4.37 -19.32
CA PHE A 54 -6.01 -4.97 -19.74
C PHE A 54 -7.14 -3.93 -19.76
N ILE A 55 -7.21 -3.08 -18.74
CA ILE A 55 -8.24 -2.02 -18.63
C ILE A 55 -8.18 -1.03 -19.82
N LEU A 56 -6.98 -0.76 -20.32
CA LEU A 56 -6.76 0.16 -21.42
C LEU A 56 -6.67 -0.53 -22.79
N ASP A 57 -6.81 -1.85 -22.85
CA ASP A 57 -6.58 -2.68 -24.04
C ASP A 57 -5.20 -2.39 -24.69
N LEU A 58 -4.15 -2.32 -23.87
CA LEU A 58 -2.78 -2.02 -24.28
C LEU A 58 -1.85 -3.23 -24.09
N PRO A 59 -0.83 -3.39 -24.95
CA PRO A 59 0.27 -4.32 -24.71
C PRO A 59 1.04 -4.01 -23.42
N SER A 60 1.60 -5.05 -22.77
CA SER A 60 2.28 -4.93 -21.47
C SER A 60 3.58 -4.11 -21.48
N ASP A 61 4.19 -3.94 -22.65
CA ASP A 61 5.38 -3.11 -22.86
C ASP A 61 5.07 -1.61 -22.97
N VAL A 62 3.79 -1.24 -23.11
CA VAL A 62 3.37 0.17 -23.15
C VAL A 62 3.41 0.75 -21.73
N PRO A 63 4.05 1.92 -21.52
CA PRO A 63 4.09 2.54 -20.21
C PRO A 63 2.71 3.11 -19.81
N VAL A 64 2.18 2.62 -18.70
CA VAL A 64 0.95 3.09 -18.06
C VAL A 64 1.26 3.61 -16.66
N ALA A 65 0.97 4.89 -16.43
CA ALA A 65 1.07 5.55 -15.14
C ALA A 65 -0.28 5.44 -14.40
N VAL A 66 -0.24 4.92 -13.18
CA VAL A 66 -1.42 4.75 -12.32
C VAL A 66 -1.46 5.87 -11.27
N GLU A 67 -2.62 6.47 -11.11
CA GLU A 67 -2.89 7.46 -10.07
C GLU A 67 -4.03 6.98 -9.15
N TYR A 68 -3.81 7.12 -7.84
CA TYR A 68 -4.76 6.68 -6.81
C TYR A 68 -5.42 7.88 -6.13
N VAL A 69 -6.74 7.89 -6.14
CA VAL A 69 -7.59 8.86 -5.45
C VAL A 69 -8.23 8.14 -4.27
N PHE A 70 -7.76 8.43 -3.06
CA PHE A 70 -8.25 7.79 -1.84
C PHE A 70 -9.51 8.47 -1.31
N GLU A 71 -10.59 7.70 -1.21
CA GLU A 71 -11.83 8.06 -0.52
C GLU A 71 -11.92 7.24 0.77
N LEU A 72 -11.31 7.76 1.83
CA LEU A 72 -11.35 7.14 3.16
C LEU A 72 -12.50 7.73 3.95
N LEU A 73 -13.44 6.89 4.38
CA LEU A 73 -14.54 7.31 5.25
C LEU A 73 -13.99 7.96 6.52
N GLY A 74 -14.36 9.21 6.76
CA GLY A 74 -13.93 9.98 7.93
C GLY A 74 -12.63 10.78 7.76
N VAL A 75 -11.96 10.73 6.61
CA VAL A 75 -10.78 11.58 6.33
C VAL A 75 -11.09 12.52 5.15
N PRO A 76 -11.22 13.84 5.39
CA PRO A 76 -11.41 14.80 4.32
C PRO A 76 -10.23 14.77 3.32
N THR A 77 -10.52 14.75 2.02
CA THR A 77 -9.49 14.74 0.96
C THR A 77 -8.46 15.88 1.11
N LYS A 78 -8.90 17.04 1.64
CA LYS A 78 -8.02 18.18 1.92
C LYS A 78 -6.91 17.83 2.91
N GLU A 79 -7.20 17.03 3.94
CA GLU A 79 -6.22 16.61 4.94
C GLU A 79 -5.19 15.67 4.33
N LEU A 80 -5.62 14.76 3.44
CA LEU A 80 -4.70 13.90 2.69
C LEU A 80 -3.77 14.71 1.77
N THR A 81 -4.30 15.74 1.10
CA THR A 81 -3.47 16.62 0.25
C THR A 81 -2.46 17.40 1.08
N THR A 82 -2.90 18.04 2.18
CA THR A 82 -1.99 18.78 3.09
C THR A 82 -0.92 17.87 3.69
N TYR A 83 -1.29 16.64 4.08
CA TYR A 83 -0.33 15.65 4.55
C TYR A 83 0.70 15.30 3.47
N ARG A 84 0.26 15.04 2.23
CA ARG A 84 1.15 14.75 1.09
C ARG A 84 2.10 15.90 0.78
N GLU A 85 1.61 17.14 0.78
CA GLU A 85 2.43 18.34 0.57
C GLU A 85 3.48 18.51 1.67
N THR A 86 3.07 18.30 2.92
CA THR A 86 3.96 18.40 4.09
C THR A 86 5.06 17.36 4.03
N ILE A 87 4.72 16.09 3.80
CA ILE A 87 5.69 15.01 3.66
C ILE A 87 6.64 15.28 2.48
N SER A 88 6.11 15.69 1.32
CA SER A 88 6.94 16.01 0.15
C SER A 88 7.93 17.15 0.42
N HIS A 89 7.48 18.18 1.13
CA HIS A 89 8.35 19.29 1.52
C HIS A 89 9.45 18.83 2.48
N LEU A 90 9.12 18.04 3.50
CA LEU A 90 10.08 17.53 4.46
C LEU A 90 11.08 16.57 3.80
N SER A 91 10.62 15.63 2.95
CA SER A 91 11.51 14.74 2.20
C SER A 91 12.50 15.51 1.32
N ARG A 92 12.06 16.61 0.69
CA ARG A 92 12.96 17.49 -0.09
C ARG A 92 14.03 18.13 0.81
N GLN A 93 13.64 18.66 1.97
CA GLN A 93 14.58 19.27 2.91
C GLN A 93 15.60 18.25 3.46
N LEU A 94 15.18 17.01 3.74
CA LEU A 94 16.08 15.97 4.21
C LEU A 94 17.08 15.55 3.14
N ARG A 95 16.66 15.46 1.87
CA ARG A 95 17.56 15.23 0.73
C ARG A 95 18.55 16.38 0.53
N GLU A 96 18.09 17.63 0.63
CA GLU A 96 18.97 18.81 0.57
C GLU A 96 19.97 18.85 1.73
N ALA A 97 19.59 18.31 2.89
CA ALA A 97 20.49 18.11 4.03
C ALA A 97 21.45 16.91 3.88
N GLY A 98 21.38 16.17 2.77
CA GLY A 98 22.27 15.06 2.45
C GLY A 98 21.92 13.74 3.14
N LEU A 99 20.71 13.61 3.71
CA LEU A 99 20.27 12.34 4.28
C LEU A 99 19.93 11.32 3.20
N SER A 100 20.18 10.05 3.52
CA SER A 100 19.74 8.93 2.69
C SER A 100 18.21 8.83 2.69
N ASP A 101 17.65 8.20 1.66
CA ASP A 101 16.21 7.95 1.58
C ASP A 101 15.73 7.05 2.73
N GLU A 102 16.59 6.16 3.23
CA GLU A 102 16.29 5.26 4.36
C GLU A 102 16.20 6.01 5.69
N ASP A 103 17.19 6.85 6.01
CA ASP A 103 17.19 7.69 7.22
C ASP A 103 16.02 8.69 7.19
N SER A 104 15.74 9.24 6.00
CA SER A 104 14.61 10.14 5.80
C SER A 104 13.27 9.44 6.04
N ALA A 105 13.13 8.20 5.56
CA ALA A 105 11.91 7.42 5.78
C ALA A 105 11.71 7.06 7.26
N ALA A 106 12.79 6.75 7.98
CA ALA A 106 12.77 6.49 9.42
C ALA A 106 12.35 7.74 10.21
N LEU A 107 12.90 8.91 9.89
CA LEU A 107 12.55 10.18 10.55
C LEU A 107 11.11 10.64 10.28
N LEU A 108 10.59 10.39 9.09
CA LEU A 108 9.22 10.77 8.70
C LEU A 108 8.17 9.77 9.19
N GLY A 109 8.58 8.66 9.83
CA GLY A 109 7.67 7.58 10.22
C GLY A 109 6.95 6.95 9.02
N THR A 110 7.47 7.14 7.81
CA THR A 110 6.93 6.54 6.59
C THR A 110 7.42 5.11 6.46
N PRO A 111 6.54 4.11 6.23
CA PRO A 111 6.87 2.69 6.31
C PRO A 111 7.74 2.15 5.15
N GLY A 112 8.51 3.00 4.48
CA GLY A 112 9.55 2.57 3.53
C GLY A 112 10.81 2.00 4.18
N ALA A 113 11.11 2.39 5.43
CA ALA A 113 12.32 1.95 6.16
C ALA A 113 12.05 0.92 7.28
N LEU A 114 10.85 0.91 7.87
CA LEU A 114 10.56 0.01 9.00
C LEU A 114 10.42 -1.48 8.62
N ALA A 115 10.35 -1.79 7.32
CA ALA A 115 10.30 -3.17 6.84
C ALA A 115 11.68 -3.86 6.81
N GLN A 116 12.80 -3.12 6.87
CA GLN A 116 14.16 -3.69 6.79
C GLN A 116 14.99 -3.46 8.07
N SER A 117 14.55 -2.59 8.98
CA SER A 117 15.31 -2.28 10.20
C SER A 117 14.92 -3.07 11.45
N LEU A 118 14.04 -4.07 11.34
CA LEU A 118 13.83 -5.00 12.44
C LEU A 118 15.01 -5.99 12.45
N PRO A 119 15.83 -6.05 13.51
CA PRO A 119 16.76 -7.15 13.65
C PRO A 119 15.96 -8.47 13.61
N PRO A 120 16.50 -9.55 13.03
CA PRO A 120 15.88 -10.86 13.18
C PRO A 120 15.66 -11.07 14.66
N LEU A 121 14.43 -11.41 15.06
CA LEU A 121 14.11 -11.77 16.44
C LEU A 121 15.14 -12.82 16.86
N GLY A 122 16.14 -12.36 17.63
CA GLY A 122 17.21 -13.19 18.11
C GLY A 122 16.60 -14.32 18.90
N ALA A 123 17.00 -15.53 18.53
CA ALA A 123 17.04 -16.74 19.35
C ALA A 123 16.54 -16.52 20.79
N PHE A 124 15.23 -16.67 20.98
CA PHE A 124 14.72 -17.00 22.31
C PHE A 124 15.17 -18.44 22.60
N SER A 125 16.22 -18.49 23.42
CA SER A 125 16.77 -19.63 24.14
C SER A 125 15.78 -20.80 24.30
N GLU A 126 16.13 -21.94 23.67
CA GLU A 126 15.64 -23.26 24.10
C GLU A 126 16.16 -23.52 25.52
N ALA A 127 15.37 -23.12 26.51
CA ALA A 127 15.50 -23.59 27.88
C ALA A 127 14.18 -24.26 28.28
N GLY A 128 14.11 -25.56 27.97
CA GLY A 128 13.38 -26.59 28.71
C GLY A 128 11.89 -26.40 28.93
N VAL A 129 11.07 -27.11 28.16
CA VAL A 129 9.73 -27.52 28.59
C VAL A 129 9.63 -29.05 28.48
N PRO A 130 9.41 -29.78 29.59
CA PRO A 130 9.23 -31.23 29.56
C PRO A 130 7.83 -31.58 29.04
N GLU A 131 7.79 -32.64 28.23
CA GLU A 131 6.59 -33.30 27.76
C GLU A 131 5.61 -33.60 28.90
N ARG A 132 4.32 -33.26 28.70
CA ARG A 132 3.19 -34.07 29.18
C ARG A 132 1.91 -33.67 28.46
N GLY A 133 1.27 -34.66 27.84
CA GLY A 133 0.19 -34.48 26.87
C GLY A 133 -1.18 -34.15 27.45
N CYS A 134 -2.09 -33.82 26.53
CA CYS A 134 -3.53 -33.85 26.73
C CYS A 134 -4.21 -34.39 25.47
N ARG A 135 -4.90 -35.53 25.66
CA ARG A 135 -5.94 -36.10 24.79
C ARG A 135 -7.14 -35.15 24.77
N TRP A 136 -7.74 -34.97 23.60
CA TRP A 136 -9.07 -34.37 23.44
C TRP A 136 -10.10 -35.51 23.38
N TRP A 137 -11.10 -35.43 24.27
CA TRP A 137 -12.40 -36.09 24.11
C TRP A 137 -13.33 -35.13 23.38
#